data_AF-A0A6J6NEI0-F1
#
_entry.id   AF-A0A6J6NEI0-F1
#
_cell.length_a   1.000
_cell.length_b   1.000
_cell.length_c   1.000
_cell.angle_alpha   90.00
_cell.angle_beta   90.00
_cell.angle_gamma   90.00
#
_symmetry.space_group_name_H-M   'P 1'
#
loop_
_entity.id
_entity.type
_entity.pdbx_description
1 polymer ?
#
loop_
_entity_poly.entity_id
_entity_poly.type
_entity_poly.pdbx_seq_one_letter_code
_entity_poly.pdbx_strand_id
1 'polypeptide(L)'
;MDYALPRAAGGQFESFPTSIRILYVSQTFVLVYQIFIYLQLLQNRPVKPIWAPKLFAYLGLVSIFMNAISRSSQEQINVIPAAIISVAFFIGSKQVRDK
;
A
#
# COMPACT_ATOMS: atom_id res chain seq x y z
N MET A 1 17.55 13.24 -6.54
CA MET A 1 16.23 13.44 -5.88
C MET A 1 15.11 13.58 -6.91
N ASP A 2 15.46 13.84 -8.16
CA ASP A 2 14.59 14.16 -9.30
C ASP A 2 13.52 13.10 -9.61
N TYR A 3 13.79 11.83 -9.29
CA TYR A 3 12.77 10.78 -9.42
C TYR A 3 11.71 10.84 -8.31
N ALA A 4 12.13 11.13 -7.07
CA ALA A 4 11.30 10.95 -5.88
C ALA A 4 10.47 12.19 -5.55
N LEU A 5 11.03 13.41 -5.68
CA LEU A 5 10.35 14.66 -5.36
C LEU A 5 9.00 14.84 -6.06
N PRO A 6 8.85 14.64 -7.38
CA PRO A 6 7.57 14.83 -8.06
C PRO A 6 6.51 13.75 -7.72
N ARG A 7 6.93 12.66 -7.06
CA ARG A 7 6.08 11.51 -6.69
C ARG A 7 5.68 11.48 -5.23
N ALA A 8 6.08 12.50 -4.48
CA ALA A 8 5.92 12.53 -3.05
C ALA A 8 5.00 13.67 -2.63
N ALA A 9 3.94 13.31 -1.91
CA ALA A 9 2.94 14.22 -1.36
C ALA A 9 2.45 15.28 -2.37
N GLY A 10 2.10 14.86 -3.58
CA GLY A 10 1.61 15.72 -4.65
C GLY A 10 2.71 16.53 -5.36
N GLY A 11 3.98 16.22 -5.16
CA GLY A 11 5.10 16.91 -5.81
C GLY A 11 5.43 18.27 -5.21
N GLN A 12 4.98 18.53 -3.98
CA GLN A 12 5.06 19.86 -3.34
C GLN A 12 6.39 20.17 -2.63
N PHE A 13 7.32 19.23 -2.59
CA PHE A 13 8.57 19.36 -1.84
C PHE A 13 9.76 19.60 -2.77
N GLU A 14 10.55 20.62 -2.45
CA GLU A 14 11.88 20.86 -3.06
C GLU A 14 12.97 19.98 -2.42
N SER A 15 12.75 19.58 -1.16
CA SER A 15 13.56 18.57 -0.46
C SER A 15 12.72 17.87 0.60
N PHE A 16 13.01 16.61 0.91
CA PHE A 16 12.23 15.86 1.88
C PHE A 16 12.52 16.27 3.33
N PRO A 17 11.52 16.74 4.08
CA PRO A 17 11.63 16.88 5.53
C PRO A 17 11.92 15.53 6.19
N THR A 18 12.59 15.53 7.35
CA THR A 18 12.93 14.30 8.09
C THR A 18 11.70 13.43 8.37
N SER A 19 10.55 14.03 8.69
CA SER A 19 9.28 13.33 8.93
C SER A 19 8.82 12.53 7.71
N ILE A 20 8.91 13.11 6.51
CA ILE A 20 8.53 12.44 5.26
C ILE A 20 9.49 11.28 4.97
N ARG A 21 10.79 11.45 5.23
CA ARG A 21 11.77 10.36 5.06
C ARG A 21 11.45 9.17 5.96
N ILE A 22 11.15 9.44 7.24
CA ILE A 22 10.75 8.41 8.20
C ILE A 22 9.47 7.70 7.73
N LEU A 23 8.49 8.46 7.23
CA LEU A 23 7.26 7.90 6.68
C LEU A 23 7.54 6.93 5.52
N TYR A 24 8.42 7.29 4.58
CA TYR A 24 8.79 6.41 3.47
C TYR A 24 9.51 5.13 3.94
N VAL A 25 10.40 5.23 4.93
CA VAL A 25 11.05 4.06 5.53
C VAL A 25 10.03 3.15 6.21
N SER A 26 9.10 3.72 6.98
CA SER A 26 8.00 2.96 7.59
C SER A 26 7.11 2.29 6.54
N GLN A 27 6.81 3.00 5.44
CA GLN A 27 6.05 2.46 4.32
C GLN A 27 6.75 1.24 3.69
N THR A 28 8.07 1.25 3.58
CA THR A 28 8.83 0.09 3.10
C THR A 28 8.58 -1.15 3.98
N PHE A 29 8.59 -1.02 5.30
CA PHE A 29 8.30 -2.14 6.20
C PHE A 29 6.86 -2.66 6.04
N VAL A 30 5.89 -1.76 5.82
CA VAL A 30 4.51 -2.15 5.52
C VAL A 30 4.43 -2.96 4.23
N LEU A 31 5.13 -2.54 3.16
CA LEU A 31 5.15 -3.25 1.88
C LEU A 31 5.79 -4.64 2.00
N VAL A 32 6.92 -4.75 2.71
CA VAL A 32 7.56 -6.04 2.99
C VAL A 32 6.60 -6.98 3.72
N TYR A 33 5.87 -6.44 4.70
CA TYR A 33 4.90 -7.23 5.46
C TYR A 33 3.68 -7.63 4.60
N GLN A 34 3.21 -6.76 3.72
CA GLN A 34 2.19 -7.10 2.72
C GLN A 34 2.66 -8.25 1.83
N ILE A 35 3.89 -8.20 1.29
CA ILE A 35 4.44 -9.28 0.46
C ILE A 35 4.46 -10.60 1.25
N PHE A 36 4.94 -10.58 2.49
CA PHE A 36 4.97 -11.76 3.35
C PHE A 36 3.58 -12.37 3.59
N ILE A 37 2.56 -11.55 3.86
CA ILE A 37 1.19 -12.03 4.06
C ILE A 37 0.59 -12.53 2.74
N TYR A 38 0.85 -11.84 1.63
CA TYR A 38 0.37 -12.27 0.31
C TYR A 38 0.95 -13.62 -0.11
N LEU A 39 2.24 -13.87 0.15
CA LEU A 39 2.87 -15.17 -0.10
C LEU A 39 2.24 -16.30 0.73
N GLN A 40 1.88 -16.03 2.00
CA GLN A 40 1.15 -17.01 2.82
C GLN A 40 -0.23 -17.33 2.24
N LEU A 41 -0.96 -16.31 1.76
CA LEU A 41 -2.24 -16.49 1.08
C LEU A 41 -2.10 -17.37 -0.17
N LEU A 42 -1.12 -17.07 -1.04
CA LEU A 42 -0.86 -17.87 -2.25
C LEU A 42 -0.50 -19.32 -1.94
N GLN A 43 0.24 -19.55 -0.86
CA GLN A 43 0.66 -20.88 -0.43
C GLN A 43 -0.39 -21.59 0.43
N ASN A 44 -1.59 -21.01 0.62
CA ASN A 44 -2.64 -21.52 1.49
C ASN A 44 -2.21 -21.74 2.96
N ARG A 45 -1.14 -21.08 3.40
CA ARG A 45 -0.61 -21.17 4.76
C ARG A 45 -1.48 -20.37 5.75
N PRO A 46 -1.49 -20.74 7.04
CA PRO A 46 -2.22 -19.98 8.05
C PRO A 46 -1.63 -18.57 8.16
N VAL A 47 -2.47 -17.55 7.94
CA VAL A 47 -2.09 -16.14 8.08
C VAL A 47 -2.30 -15.69 9.51
N LYS A 48 -1.24 -15.20 10.16
CA LYS A 48 -1.33 -14.56 11.48
C LYS A 48 -0.70 -13.16 11.43
N PRO A 49 -1.40 -12.12 11.94
CA PRO A 49 -2.74 -12.16 12.51
C PRO A 49 -3.84 -12.21 11.41
N ILE A 50 -4.97 -12.85 11.72
CA ILE A 50 -6.09 -13.09 10.80
C ILE A 50 -6.69 -11.80 10.23
N TRP A 51 -6.62 -10.69 10.97
CA TRP A 51 -7.14 -9.40 10.52
C TRP A 51 -6.23 -8.67 9.53
N ALA A 52 -4.97 -9.07 9.37
CA ALA A 52 -3.99 -8.34 8.54
C ALA A 52 -4.43 -8.18 7.07
N PRO A 53 -4.92 -9.22 6.37
CA PRO A 53 -5.40 -9.06 5.00
C PRO A 53 -6.55 -8.05 4.90
N LYS A 54 -7.48 -8.05 5.86
CA LYS A 54 -8.60 -7.11 5.87
C LYS A 54 -8.12 -5.66 6.09
N LEU A 55 -7.15 -5.45 7.00
CA LEU A 55 -6.53 -4.14 7.18
C LEU A 55 -5.87 -3.66 5.89
N PHE A 56 -5.09 -4.51 5.22
CA PHE A 56 -4.41 -4.14 3.98
C PHE A 56 -5.36 -3.83 2.82
N ALA A 57 -6.50 -4.51 2.75
CA ALA A 57 -7.55 -4.16 1.81
C ALA A 57 -8.05 -2.73 2.05
N TYR A 58 -8.34 -2.35 3.29
CA TYR A 58 -8.78 -0.98 3.61
C TYR A 58 -7.69 0.07 3.42
N LEU A 59 -6.45 -0.21 3.79
CA LEU A 59 -5.32 0.69 3.52
C LEU A 59 -5.11 0.87 2.01
N GLY A 60 -5.27 -0.19 1.22
CA GLY A 60 -5.25 -0.11 -0.24
C GLY A 60 -6.37 0.79 -0.77
N LEU A 61 -7.59 0.66 -0.26
CA LEU A 61 -8.72 1.51 -0.62
C LEU A 61 -8.48 2.98 -0.28
N VAL A 62 -7.92 3.28 0.90
CA VAL A 62 -7.50 4.66 1.26
C VAL A 62 -6.43 5.16 0.29
N SER A 63 -5.44 4.32 -0.04
CA SER A 63 -4.38 4.66 -1.00
C SER A 63 -4.94 4.97 -2.38
N ILE A 64 -5.93 4.22 -2.88
CA ILE A 64 -6.64 4.51 -4.14
C ILE A 64 -7.20 5.93 -4.11
N PHE A 65 -7.95 6.30 -3.05
CA PHE A 65 -8.54 7.64 -2.95
C PHE A 65 -7.47 8.72 -2.89
N MET A 66 -6.43 8.54 -2.08
CA MET A 66 -5.34 9.54 -1.95
C MET A 66 -4.60 9.76 -3.26
N ASN A 67 -4.32 8.70 -4.01
CA ASN A 67 -3.67 8.81 -5.32
C ASN A 67 -4.61 9.42 -6.36
N ALA A 68 -5.91 9.09 -6.34
CA ALA A 68 -6.89 9.61 -7.29
C ALA A 68 -7.11 11.12 -7.15
N ILE A 69 -7.10 11.65 -5.91
CA ILE A 69 -7.25 13.08 -5.65
C ILE A 69 -5.92 13.85 -5.67
N SER A 70 -4.80 13.16 -5.95
CA SER A 70 -3.49 13.82 -5.97
C SER A 70 -3.41 14.84 -7.11
N ARG A 71 -2.63 15.90 -6.88
CA ARG A 71 -2.29 16.92 -7.88
C ARG A 71 -1.15 16.49 -8.80
N SER A 72 -0.43 15.42 -8.47
CA SER A 72 0.66 14.87 -9.28
C SER A 72 0.13 13.76 -10.19
N SER A 73 0.28 13.92 -11.51
CA SER A 73 -0.08 12.87 -12.48
C SER A 73 0.68 11.56 -12.23
N GLN A 74 1.90 11.63 -11.67
CA GLN A 74 2.66 10.44 -11.32
C GLN A 74 2.05 9.69 -10.13
N GLU A 75 1.43 10.41 -9.18
CA GLU A 75 0.73 9.79 -8.07
C GLU A 75 -0.62 9.24 -8.51
N GLN A 76 -1.33 9.92 -9.41
CA GLN A 76 -2.60 9.42 -9.97
C GLN A 76 -2.44 8.05 -10.64
N ILE A 77 -1.31 7.79 -11.31
CA ILE A 77 -1.04 6.47 -11.91
C ILE A 77 -0.96 5.35 -10.85
N ASN A 78 -0.57 5.67 -9.61
CA ASN A 78 -0.49 4.68 -8.52
C ASN A 78 -1.86 4.17 -8.06
N VAL A 79 -2.97 4.79 -8.51
CA VAL A 79 -4.33 4.27 -8.31
C VAL A 79 -4.44 2.83 -8.82
N ILE A 80 -3.83 2.53 -9.97
CA ILE A 80 -3.92 1.21 -10.62
C ILE A 80 -3.29 0.12 -9.74
N PRO A 81 -1.99 0.19 -9.36
CA PRO A 81 -1.42 -0.82 -8.48
C PRO A 81 -2.07 -0.85 -7.10
N ALA A 82 -2.49 0.30 -6.54
CA ALA A 82 -3.21 0.32 -5.27
C ALA A 82 -4.54 -0.44 -5.32
N ALA A 83 -5.29 -0.31 -6.43
CA ALA A 83 -6.53 -1.06 -6.65
C ALA A 83 -6.29 -2.57 -6.75
N ILE A 84 -5.28 -2.99 -7.49
CA ILE A 84 -4.91 -4.41 -7.62
C ILE A 84 -4.59 -5.00 -6.24
N ILE A 85 -3.72 -4.32 -5.47
CA ILE A 85 -3.32 -4.75 -4.13
C ILE A 85 -4.54 -4.82 -3.19
N SER A 86 -5.38 -3.77 -3.20
CA SER A 86 -6.59 -3.70 -2.37
C SER A 86 -7.54 -4.86 -2.64
N VAL A 87 -7.81 -5.16 -3.92
CA VAL A 87 -8.70 -6.26 -4.33
C VAL A 87 -8.11 -7.61 -3.95
N ALA A 88 -6.80 -7.82 -4.20
CA ALA A 88 -6.11 -9.06 -3.86
C ALA A 88 -6.23 -9.37 -2.36
N PHE A 89 -5.98 -8.37 -1.50
CA PHE A 89 -6.13 -8.54 -0.06
C PHE A 89 -7.58 -8.68 0.40
N PHE A 90 -8.53 -8.01 -0.28
CA PHE A 90 -9.96 -8.19 0.03
C PHE A 90 -10.41 -9.64 -0.21
N ILE A 91 -10.03 -10.22 -1.36
CA ILE A 91 -10.31 -11.62 -1.68
C ILE A 91 -9.59 -12.54 -0.67
N GLY A 92 -8.31 -12.31 -0.43
CA GLY A 92 -7.53 -13.07 0.55
C GLY A 92 -8.11 -13.01 1.97
N SER A 93 -8.69 -11.88 2.37
CA SER A 93 -9.31 -11.74 3.69
C SER A 93 -10.53 -12.64 3.88
N LYS A 94 -11.29 -12.91 2.82
CA LYS A 94 -12.41 -13.85 2.86
C LYS A 94 -11.91 -15.29 3.01
N GLN A 95 -10.86 -15.65 2.27
CA GLN A 95 -10.23 -16.96 2.35
C GLN A 95 -9.70 -17.30 3.75
N VAL A 96 -9.17 -16.31 4.48
CA VAL A 96 -8.67 -16.53 5.85
C VAL A 96 -9.82 -16.61 6.86
N ARG A 97 -10.93 -15.90 6.63
CA ARG A 97 -12.10 -15.95 7.53
C ARG A 97 -12.86 -17.27 7.41
N ASP A 98 -12.92 -17.83 6.21
CA ASP A 98 -13.70 -19.02 5.89
C ASP A 98 -12.90 -20.33 6.15
N LYS A 99 -11.68 -20.24 6.68
CA LYS A 99 -10.81 -21.34 7.15
C LYS A 99 -10.78 -21.42 8.66
#